data_AF-A0A933YPU7-F1
#
_entry.id   AF-A0A933YPU7-F1
#
_cell.length_a   1.000
_cell.length_b   1.000
_cell.length_c   1.000
_cell.angle_alpha   90.00
_cell.angle_beta   90.00
_cell.angle_gamma   90.00
#
_symmetry.space_group_name_H-M   'P 1'
#
loop_
_entity.id
_entity.type
_entity.pdbx_description
1 polymer ?
#
loop_
_entity_poly.entity_id
_entity_poly.type
_entity_poly.pdbx_seq_one_letter_code
_entity_poly.pdbx_strand_id
1 'polypeptide(L)'
;MKPVFPFLGRRTTLSGDVVSIRFTIDFRNGREVDQEVWNFLQETRGELESDTKQAVEKILGPEFEVRSISFRRGSIEIIIIIGTVYYAISRYKNFIESIEMLVSQLKSLFQRFFGRFGPQPLSVHGTWSPGPALARAETIMSYGAIDGTMILLWYIILSHAALLSVFIWMLLNR
;
A
#
# COMPACT_ATOMS: atom_id res chain seq x y z
N MET A 1 0.97 -35.74 10.22
CA MET A 1 0.68 -34.32 9.89
C MET A 1 -0.62 -34.27 9.11
N LYS A 2 -1.69 -33.71 9.66
CA LYS A 2 -2.96 -33.52 8.95
C LYS A 2 -2.83 -32.31 8.01
N PRO A 3 -3.24 -32.40 6.73
CA PRO A 3 -3.35 -31.22 5.90
C PRO A 3 -4.51 -30.37 6.43
N VAL A 4 -4.16 -29.22 7.02
CA VAL A 4 -5.12 -28.15 7.30
C VAL A 4 -5.39 -27.49 5.95
N PHE A 5 -6.53 -27.76 5.33
CA PHE A 5 -7.03 -26.98 4.20
C PHE A 5 -7.57 -25.66 4.76
N PRO A 6 -6.91 -24.51 4.56
CA PRO A 6 -7.44 -23.25 5.03
C PRO A 6 -8.46 -22.74 4.01
N PHE A 7 -9.54 -22.17 4.54
CA PHE A 7 -10.51 -21.31 3.87
C PHE A 7 -10.03 -20.72 2.54
N LEU A 8 -10.79 -21.00 1.46
CA LEU A 8 -10.68 -20.42 0.11
C LEU A 8 -10.98 -18.91 0.09
N GLY A 9 -10.27 -18.12 0.90
CA GLY A 9 -10.13 -16.69 0.64
C GLY A 9 -9.24 -16.54 -0.59
N ARG A 10 -9.69 -15.78 -1.60
CA ARG A 10 -8.87 -15.46 -2.78
C ARG A 10 -7.59 -14.77 -2.31
N ARG A 11 -6.48 -15.51 -2.32
CA ARG A 11 -5.14 -14.96 -2.07
C ARG A 11 -4.66 -14.34 -3.36
N THR A 12 -4.27 -13.07 -3.29
CA THR A 12 -3.66 -12.40 -4.44
C THR A 12 -2.17 -12.35 -4.22
N THR A 13 -1.41 -12.86 -5.19
CA THR A 13 0.05 -12.86 -5.12
C THR A 13 0.59 -11.55 -5.69
N LEU A 14 1.49 -10.93 -4.95
CA LEU A 14 2.30 -9.81 -5.37
C LEU A 14 3.68 -10.29 -5.78
N SER A 15 4.20 -9.75 -6.87
CA SER A 15 5.58 -9.92 -7.31
C SER A 15 5.98 -8.71 -8.16
N GLY A 16 7.17 -8.17 -7.92
CA GLY A 16 7.66 -6.95 -8.58
C GLY A 16 7.51 -5.70 -7.71
N ASP A 17 7.37 -4.55 -8.36
CA ASP A 17 7.21 -3.26 -7.70
C ASP A 17 5.81 -3.14 -7.10
N VAL A 18 5.74 -2.96 -5.78
CA VAL A 18 4.50 -2.97 -5.01
C VAL A 18 4.01 -1.57 -4.73
N VAL A 19 4.89 -0.68 -4.29
CA VAL A 19 4.53 0.69 -3.93
C VAL A 19 5.68 1.65 -4.21
N SER A 20 5.32 2.84 -4.68
CA SER A 20 6.22 3.99 -4.79
C SER A 20 5.79 5.02 -3.75
N ILE A 21 6.71 5.40 -2.87
CA ILE A 21 6.50 6.43 -1.85
C ILE A 21 7.31 7.66 -2.23
N ARG A 22 6.68 8.83 -2.20
CA ARG A 22 7.29 10.11 -2.51
C ARG A 22 7.22 11.01 -1.28
N PHE A 23 8.36 11.55 -0.88
CA PHE A 23 8.45 12.58 0.14
C PHE A 23 8.95 13.88 -0.46
N THR A 24 8.29 14.98 -0.13
CA THR A 24 8.73 16.35 -0.43
C THR A 24 9.05 17.04 0.88
N ILE A 25 10.25 17.61 0.97
CA ILE A 25 10.74 18.29 2.16
C ILE A 25 10.95 19.77 1.81
N ASP A 26 10.21 20.61 2.51
CA ASP A 26 10.23 22.05 2.32
C ASP A 26 11.04 22.73 3.41
N PHE A 27 12.01 23.57 3.02
CA PHE A 27 12.82 24.37 3.93
C PHE A 27 12.43 25.85 3.84
N ARG A 28 12.46 26.55 4.98
CA ARG A 28 12.00 27.95 5.09
C ARG A 28 12.85 28.94 4.27
N ASN A 29 14.12 28.62 4.00
CA ASN A 29 15.09 29.46 3.28
C ASN A 29 15.63 28.75 2.01
N GLY A 30 14.71 28.25 1.17
CA GLY A 30 14.90 27.23 0.12
C GLY A 30 15.78 27.54 -1.10
N ARG A 31 16.89 28.28 -0.97
CA ARG A 31 17.94 28.28 -2.01
C ARG A 31 19.35 28.17 -1.43
N GLU A 32 19.64 28.89 -0.35
CA GLU A 32 20.95 28.79 0.32
C GLU A 32 21.06 27.47 1.09
N VAL A 33 19.97 27.06 1.75
CA VAL A 33 19.89 25.82 2.54
C VAL A 33 19.91 24.57 1.63
N ASP A 34 19.48 24.68 0.37
CA ASP A 34 19.38 23.53 -0.54
C ASP A 34 20.71 22.84 -0.79
N GLN A 35 21.80 23.61 -0.97
CA GLN A 35 23.12 23.03 -1.26
C GLN A 35 23.72 22.35 -0.03
N GLU A 36 23.58 22.95 1.15
CA GLU A 36 24.10 22.39 2.39
C GLU A 36 23.33 21.13 2.80
N VAL A 37 21.99 21.16 2.71
CA VAL A 37 21.18 19.97 2.98
C VAL A 37 21.46 18.89 1.94
N TRP A 38 21.68 19.26 0.67
CA TRP A 38 22.09 18.27 -0.34
C TRP A 38 23.41 17.61 0.02
N ASN A 39 24.41 18.38 0.46
CA ASN A 39 25.70 17.84 0.88
C ASN A 39 25.55 16.92 2.10
N PHE A 40 24.83 17.39 3.12
CA PHE A 40 24.49 16.58 4.30
C PHE A 40 23.83 15.26 3.91
N LEU A 41 22.85 15.32 2.99
CA LEU A 41 22.14 14.14 2.50
C LEU A 41 23.05 13.18 1.75
N GLN A 42 24.03 13.66 0.99
CA GLN A 42 25.01 12.78 0.32
C GLN A 42 25.93 12.10 1.33
N GLU A 43 26.37 12.82 2.37
CA GLU A 43 27.24 12.27 3.43
C GLU A 43 26.52 11.22 4.29
N THR A 44 25.25 11.48 4.61
CA THR A 44 24.43 10.65 5.51
C THR A 44 23.49 9.70 4.76
N ARG A 45 23.62 9.62 3.44
CA ARG A 45 22.78 8.79 2.56
C ARG A 45 22.71 7.34 3.04
N GLY A 46 23.86 6.75 3.39
CA GLY A 46 23.94 5.34 3.81
C GLY A 46 23.14 5.06 5.09
N GLU A 47 23.19 5.96 6.07
CA GLU A 47 22.38 5.86 7.30
C GLU A 47 20.88 5.92 6.96
N LEU A 48 20.50 6.89 6.12
CA LEU A 48 19.11 7.08 5.73
C LEU A 48 18.55 5.89 4.95
N GLU A 49 19.33 5.34 4.01
CA GLU A 49 18.95 4.14 3.26
C GLU A 49 18.82 2.91 4.18
N SER A 50 19.73 2.77 5.16
CA SER A 50 19.69 1.69 6.15
C SER A 50 18.44 1.78 7.03
N ASP A 51 18.17 2.95 7.60
CA ASP A 51 17.00 3.16 8.47
C ASP A 51 15.68 2.97 7.69
N THR A 52 15.65 3.40 6.43
CA THR A 52 14.50 3.20 5.54
C THR A 52 14.26 1.71 5.28
N LYS A 53 15.31 0.94 4.99
CA LYS A 53 15.21 -0.51 4.79
C LYS A 53 14.70 -1.20 6.04
N GLN A 54 15.24 -0.85 7.22
CA GLN A 54 14.79 -1.41 8.49
C GLN A 54 13.33 -1.09 8.79
N ALA A 55 12.88 0.14 8.49
CA ALA A 55 11.48 0.53 8.67
C ALA A 55 10.55 -0.27 7.74
N VAL A 56 10.95 -0.49 6.48
CA VAL A 56 10.20 -1.31 5.52
C VAL A 56 10.09 -2.76 6.01
N GLU A 57 11.21 -3.38 6.37
CA GLU A 57 11.23 -4.76 6.87
C GLU A 57 10.40 -4.92 8.15
N LYS A 58 10.48 -3.96 9.07
CA LYS A 58 9.74 -4.00 10.34
C LYS A 58 8.22 -3.88 10.17
N ILE A 59 7.76 -3.09 9.20
CA ILE A 59 6.34 -2.77 9.03
C ILE A 59 5.66 -3.69 8.02
N LEU A 60 6.28 -3.91 6.86
CA LEU A 60 5.71 -4.72 5.79
C LEU A 60 6.14 -6.19 5.87
N GLY A 61 7.26 -6.48 6.54
CA GLY A 61 7.83 -7.82 6.66
C GLY A 61 9.10 -8.00 5.83
N PRO A 62 9.85 -9.09 6.08
CA PRO A 62 11.12 -9.40 5.41
C PRO A 62 10.97 -9.74 3.92
N GLU A 63 9.75 -10.00 3.45
CA GLU A 63 9.47 -10.27 2.04
C GLU A 63 9.51 -9.00 1.17
N PHE A 64 9.57 -7.82 1.78
CA PHE A 64 9.60 -6.54 1.11
C PHE A 64 10.99 -5.90 1.19
N GLU A 65 11.46 -5.40 0.06
CA GLU A 65 12.76 -4.78 -0.08
C GLU A 65 12.64 -3.39 -0.68
N VAL A 66 13.53 -2.49 -0.25
CA VAL A 66 13.69 -1.19 -0.90
C VAL A 66 14.56 -1.38 -2.14
N ARG A 67 13.94 -1.27 -3.32
CA ARG A 67 14.61 -1.45 -4.62
C ARG A 67 15.44 -0.25 -5.02
N SER A 68 14.94 0.94 -4.74
CA SER A 68 15.67 2.17 -5.02
C SER A 68 15.23 3.30 -4.11
N ILE A 69 16.19 4.12 -3.71
CA ILE A 69 15.96 5.42 -3.09
C ILE A 69 16.63 6.45 -3.99
N SER A 70 15.85 7.42 -4.47
CA SER A 70 16.36 8.50 -5.31
C SER A 70 16.08 9.85 -4.68
N PHE A 71 17.02 10.76 -4.84
CA PHE A 71 17.00 12.09 -4.27
C PHE A 71 17.10 13.11 -5.40
N ARG A 72 16.28 14.17 -5.36
CA ARG A 72 16.32 15.27 -6.34
C ARG A 72 16.59 16.62 -5.67
N ARG A 73 17.19 17.54 -6.45
CA ARG A 73 17.51 18.93 -6.04
C ARG A 73 16.38 19.90 -6.41
N GLY A 74 16.35 21.07 -5.76
CA GLY A 74 15.40 22.18 -6.01
C GLY A 74 14.20 22.19 -5.05
N SER A 75 13.94 21.05 -4.43
CA SER A 75 13.15 20.78 -3.22
C SER A 75 13.55 19.34 -2.91
N ILE A 76 13.92 18.97 -1.69
CA ILE A 76 14.42 17.61 -1.46
C ILE A 76 13.26 16.64 -1.62
N GLU A 77 13.24 16.00 -2.80
CA GLU A 77 12.29 14.97 -3.16
C GLU A 77 12.97 13.62 -2.98
N ILE A 78 12.39 12.78 -2.12
CA ILE A 78 12.85 11.42 -1.85
C ILE A 78 11.82 10.47 -2.44
N ILE A 79 12.23 9.66 -3.42
CA ILE A 79 11.38 8.64 -4.02
C ILE A 79 11.91 7.27 -3.63
N ILE A 80 11.07 6.47 -3.00
CA ILE A 80 11.37 5.13 -2.50
C ILE A 80 10.50 4.15 -3.27
N ILE A 81 11.13 3.19 -3.94
CA ILE A 81 10.44 2.10 -4.62
C ILE A 81 10.59 0.84 -3.78
N ILE A 82 9.47 0.24 -3.40
CA ILE A 82 9.43 -1.00 -2.60
C ILE A 82 8.90 -2.11 -3.49
N GLY A 83 9.63 -3.22 -3.50
CA GLY A 83 9.25 -4.42 -4.25
C GLY A 83 9.23 -5.66 -3.36
N THR A 84 8.76 -6.75 -3.95
CA THR A 84 8.80 -8.09 -3.36
C THR A 84 9.05 -9.12 -4.46
N VAL A 85 9.73 -10.21 -4.12
CA VAL A 85 9.87 -11.36 -5.04
C VAL A 85 8.55 -12.14 -5.10
N TYR A 86 7.95 -12.40 -3.93
CA TYR A 86 6.69 -13.13 -3.81
C TYR A 86 6.05 -12.87 -2.45
N TYR A 87 4.83 -12.34 -2.44
CA TYR A 87 4.05 -12.16 -1.22
C TYR A 87 2.56 -12.41 -1.46
N ALA A 88 1.90 -13.17 -0.58
CA ALA A 88 0.48 -13.48 -0.72
C ALA A 88 -0.35 -12.56 0.18
N ILE A 89 -1.10 -11.63 -0.42
CA ILE A 89 -2.06 -10.80 0.31
C ILE A 89 -3.34 -11.59 0.53
N SER A 90 -3.73 -11.71 1.79
CA SER A 90 -5.01 -12.26 2.22
C SER A 90 -6.09 -11.19 2.39
N ARG A 91 -5.72 -9.98 2.82
CA ARG A 91 -6.62 -8.84 3.04
C ARG A 91 -5.99 -7.56 2.51
N TYR A 92 -6.49 -7.08 1.37
CA TYR A 92 -6.00 -5.84 0.74
C TYR A 92 -6.02 -4.65 1.70
N LYS A 93 -7.14 -4.45 2.39
CA LYS A 93 -7.32 -3.32 3.32
C LYS A 93 -6.22 -3.26 4.38
N ASN A 94 -5.94 -4.38 5.05
CA ASN A 94 -4.89 -4.45 6.07
C ASN A 94 -3.49 -4.16 5.49
N PHE A 95 -3.25 -4.58 4.24
CA PHE A 95 -2.00 -4.26 3.56
C PHE A 95 -1.87 -2.77 3.25
N ILE A 96 -2.94 -2.13 2.78
CA ILE A 96 -2.97 -0.67 2.58
C ILE A 96 -2.74 0.09 3.89
N GLU A 97 -3.40 -0.32 4.98
CA GLU A 97 -3.18 0.27 6.31
C GLU A 97 -1.70 0.16 6.75
N SER A 98 -1.04 -0.94 6.39
CA SER A 98 0.40 -1.14 6.67
C SER A 98 1.27 -0.19 5.84
N ILE A 99 0.92 0.08 4.57
CA ILE A 99 1.58 1.09 3.74
C ILE A 99 1.41 2.49 4.34
N GLU A 100 0.19 2.86 4.76
CA GLU A 100 -0.08 4.16 5.38
C GLU A 100 0.72 4.34 6.67
N MET A 101 0.80 3.29 7.50
CA MET A 101 1.64 3.27 8.69
C MET A 101 3.13 3.43 8.35
N LEU A 102 3.61 2.77 7.30
CA LEU A 102 4.98 2.94 6.81
C LEU A 102 5.26 4.38 6.39
N VAL A 103 4.36 5.01 5.63
CA VAL A 103 4.51 6.41 5.21
C VAL A 103 4.60 7.34 6.43
N SER A 104 3.77 7.11 7.46
CA SER A 104 3.81 7.89 8.70
C SER A 104 5.13 7.71 9.48
N GLN A 105 5.64 6.48 9.57
CA GLN A 105 6.93 6.21 10.22
C GLN A 105 8.10 6.81 9.45
N LEU A 106 8.12 6.69 8.13
CA LEU A 106 9.15 7.30 7.28
C LEU A 106 9.09 8.83 7.35
N LYS A 107 7.90 9.44 7.38
CA LYS A 107 7.74 10.87 7.63
C LYS A 107 8.43 11.29 8.94
N SER A 108 8.20 10.54 10.01
CA SER A 108 8.76 10.81 11.34
C SER A 108 10.27 10.57 11.38
N LEU A 109 10.77 9.61 10.61
CA LEU A 109 12.19 9.36 10.39
C LEU A 109 12.82 10.56 9.68
N PHE A 110 12.28 10.99 8.54
CA PHE A 110 12.81 12.14 7.79
C PHE A 110 12.76 13.43 8.62
N GLN A 111 11.67 13.70 9.33
CA GLN A 111 11.59 14.86 10.23
C GLN A 111 12.70 14.87 11.28
N ARG A 112 12.98 13.73 11.92
CA ARG A 112 14.07 13.61 12.90
C ARG A 112 15.45 13.73 12.25
N PHE A 113 15.64 13.09 11.10
CA PHE A 113 16.88 13.08 10.36
C PHE A 113 17.28 14.49 9.91
N PHE A 114 16.38 15.20 9.23
CA PHE A 114 16.63 16.58 8.81
C PHE A 114 16.59 17.57 9.98
N GLY A 115 15.93 17.23 11.09
CA GLY A 115 16.02 17.99 12.34
C GLY A 115 17.42 18.06 12.94
N ARG A 116 18.32 17.09 12.63
CA ARG A 116 19.73 17.11 13.06
C ARG A 116 20.57 18.14 12.32
N PHE A 117 20.16 18.54 11.12
CA PHE A 117 20.91 19.45 10.25
C PHE A 117 20.86 20.92 10.73
N GLY A 118 19.88 21.30 11.55
CA GLY A 118 19.79 22.64 12.15
C GLY A 118 18.44 23.32 11.91
N PRO A 119 18.21 23.99 10.76
CA PRO A 119 16.90 24.53 10.45
C PRO A 119 15.91 23.36 10.30
N GLN A 120 14.96 23.26 11.23
CA GLN A 120 13.93 22.23 11.16
C GLN A 120 13.21 22.33 9.80
N PRO A 121 12.99 21.19 9.12
CA PRO A 121 12.19 21.18 7.91
C PRO A 121 10.83 21.79 8.23
N LEU A 122 10.38 22.75 7.42
CA LEU A 122 9.11 23.43 7.61
C LEU A 122 7.96 22.41 7.55
N SER A 123 8.09 21.46 6.63
CA SER A 123 7.17 20.36 6.49
C SER A 123 7.80 19.18 5.75
N VAL A 124 7.32 17.98 6.09
CA VAL A 124 7.62 16.74 5.36
C VAL A 124 6.28 16.19 4.90
N HIS A 125 6.06 16.21 3.59
CA HIS A 125 4.86 15.70 2.95
C HIS A 125 5.18 14.33 2.35
N GLY A 126 4.41 13.31 2.72
CA GLY A 126 4.58 11.95 2.21
C GLY A 126 3.32 11.50 1.50
N THR A 127 3.45 11.03 0.26
CA THR A 127 2.38 10.39 -0.51
C THR A 127 2.87 9.05 -1.03
N TRP A 128 1.95 8.14 -1.31
CA TRP A 128 2.27 6.86 -1.92
C TRP A 128 1.35 6.60 -3.10
N SER A 129 1.83 5.80 -4.05
CA SER A 129 1.07 5.35 -5.22
C SER A 129 1.29 3.86 -5.43
N PRO A 130 0.24 3.10 -5.82
CA PRO A 130 0.37 1.67 -6.06
C PRO A 130 1.35 1.42 -7.22
N GLY A 131 2.25 0.47 -7.00
CA GLY A 131 3.09 -0.08 -8.06
C GLY A 131 2.30 -1.06 -8.94
N PRO A 132 2.89 -1.49 -10.07
CA PRO A 132 2.25 -2.43 -11.00
C PRO A 132 1.72 -3.71 -10.35
N ALA A 133 2.41 -4.26 -9.34
CA ALA A 133 1.97 -5.46 -8.65
C ALA A 133 0.70 -5.21 -7.83
N LEU A 134 0.67 -4.09 -7.10
CA LEU A 134 -0.46 -3.74 -6.24
C LEU A 134 -1.69 -3.29 -7.03
N ALA A 135 -1.50 -2.53 -8.11
CA ALA A 135 -2.59 -2.12 -9.01
C ALA A 135 -3.31 -3.32 -9.65
N ARG A 136 -2.55 -4.36 -10.03
CA ARG A 136 -3.15 -5.63 -10.48
C ARG A 136 -3.96 -6.30 -9.38
N ALA A 137 -3.44 -6.32 -8.16
CA ALA A 137 -4.13 -6.94 -7.03
C ALA A 137 -5.43 -6.21 -6.67
N GLU A 138 -5.43 -4.89 -6.72
CA GLU A 138 -6.62 -4.06 -6.54
C GLU A 138 -7.69 -4.38 -7.59
N THR A 139 -7.27 -4.50 -8.86
CA THR A 139 -8.17 -4.86 -9.96
C THR A 139 -8.81 -6.23 -9.72
N ILE A 140 -8.01 -7.26 -9.40
CA ILE A 140 -8.52 -8.62 -9.15
C ILE A 140 -9.52 -8.65 -7.98
N MET A 141 -9.27 -7.87 -6.93
CA MET A 141 -10.13 -7.83 -5.75
C MET A 141 -11.40 -7.00 -5.97
N SER A 142 -11.32 -5.93 -6.75
CA SER A 142 -12.49 -5.09 -7.11
C SER A 142 -13.48 -5.86 -8.00
N TYR A 143 -12.99 -6.52 -9.06
CA TYR A 143 -13.84 -7.34 -9.93
C TYR A 143 -14.35 -8.61 -9.25
N GLY A 144 -13.61 -9.13 -8.27
CA GLY A 144 -13.99 -10.36 -7.58
C GLY A 144 -15.18 -10.26 -6.63
N ALA A 145 -15.52 -9.06 -6.16
CA ALA A 145 -16.56 -8.84 -5.15
C ALA A 145 -17.94 -8.53 -5.73
N ILE A 146 -18.03 -8.14 -7.01
CA ILE A 146 -19.24 -7.52 -7.55
C ILE A 146 -20.12 -8.49 -8.36
N ASP A 147 -19.56 -9.49 -9.05
CA ASP A 147 -20.39 -10.30 -9.98
C ASP A 147 -21.02 -11.56 -9.35
N GLY A 148 -20.28 -12.36 -8.59
CA GLY A 148 -20.79 -13.66 -8.14
C GLY A 148 -21.93 -13.55 -7.13
N THR A 149 -21.79 -12.66 -6.16
CA THR A 149 -22.74 -12.45 -5.05
C THR A 149 -24.02 -11.77 -5.51
N MET A 150 -23.94 -10.79 -6.43
CA MET A 150 -25.13 -10.15 -7.00
C MET A 150 -25.91 -11.11 -7.88
N ILE A 151 -25.24 -11.90 -8.73
CA ILE A 151 -25.90 -12.92 -9.55
C ILE A 151 -26.56 -13.99 -8.67
N LEU A 152 -25.87 -14.45 -7.62
CA LEU A 152 -26.45 -15.40 -6.66
C LEU A 152 -27.66 -14.81 -5.92
N LEU A 153 -27.58 -13.55 -5.51
CA LEU A 153 -28.68 -12.85 -4.85
C LEU A 153 -29.90 -12.74 -5.78
N TRP A 154 -29.68 -12.31 -7.02
CA TRP A 154 -30.73 -12.25 -8.04
C TRP A 154 -31.36 -13.63 -8.29
N TYR A 155 -30.54 -14.67 -8.38
CA TYR A 155 -31.00 -16.04 -8.53
C TYR A 155 -31.89 -16.49 -7.35
N ILE A 156 -31.48 -16.20 -6.11
CA ILE A 156 -32.26 -16.54 -4.91
C ILE A 156 -33.60 -15.81 -4.90
N ILE A 157 -33.61 -14.51 -5.22
CA ILE A 157 -34.83 -13.69 -5.29
C ILE A 157 -35.79 -14.23 -6.34
N LEU A 158 -35.30 -14.47 -7.57
CA LEU A 158 -36.11 -15.01 -8.66
C LEU A 158 -36.64 -16.40 -8.36
N SER A 159 -35.80 -17.28 -7.78
CA SER A 159 -36.21 -18.62 -7.38
C SER A 159 -37.33 -18.59 -6.34
N HIS A 160 -37.26 -17.70 -5.35
CA HIS A 160 -38.32 -17.57 -4.33
C HIS A 160 -39.60 -16.97 -4.91
N ALA A 161 -39.48 -15.96 -5.77
CA ALA A 161 -40.64 -15.35 -6.43
C ALA A 161 -41.40 -16.37 -7.30
N ALA A 162 -40.68 -17.24 -8.03
CA ALA A 162 -41.27 -18.32 -8.80
C ALA A 162 -42.01 -19.33 -7.90
N LEU A 163 -41.38 -19.74 -6.79
CA LEU A 163 -41.96 -20.69 -5.84
C LEU A 163 -43.24 -20.14 -5.17
N LEU A 164 -43.23 -18.86 -4.77
CA LEU A 164 -44.41 -18.15 -4.26
C LEU A 164 -45.52 -18.06 -5.31
N SER A 165 -45.18 -17.78 -6.56
CA SER A 165 -46.16 -17.70 -7.65
C SER A 165 -46.87 -19.04 -7.87
N VAL A 166 -46.11 -20.14 -7.87
CA VAL A 166 -46.67 -21.51 -7.97
C VAL A 166 -47.54 -21.84 -6.75
N PHE A 167 -47.11 -21.44 -5.55
CA PHE A 167 -47.87 -21.66 -4.32
C PHE A 167 -49.22 -20.91 -4.31
N ILE A 168 -49.23 -19.65 -4.74
CA ILE A 168 -50.45 -18.84 -4.88
C ILE A 168 -51.38 -19.47 -5.93
N TRP A 169 -50.84 -19.91 -7.06
CA TRP A 169 -51.62 -20.58 -8.10
C TRP A 169 -52.29 -21.86 -7.58
N MET A 170 -51.57 -22.71 -6.83
CA MET A 170 -52.14 -23.90 -6.21
C MET A 170 -53.26 -23.59 -5.20
N LEU A 171 -53.16 -22.46 -4.48
CA LEU A 171 -54.19 -22.04 -3.53
C LEU A 171 -55.48 -21.55 -4.22
N LEU A 172 -55.36 -20.88 -5.37
CA LEU A 172 -56.51 -20.38 -6.13
C LEU A 172 -57.27 -21.48 -6.87
N ASN A 173 -56.57 -22.55 -7.26
CA ASN A 173 -57.13 -23.66 -8.04
C ASN A 173 -57.69 -24.80 -7.17
N ARG A 174 -57.91 -24.54 -5.87
CA ARG A 174 -58.39 -25.51 -4.88
C ARG A 174 -59.75 -25.10 -4.33
#